data_AF-A0A812WML1-F1
#
_entry.id   AF-A0A812WML1-F1
#
_cell.length_a   1.000
_cell.length_b   1.000
_cell.length_c   1.000
_cell.angle_alpha   90.00
_cell.angle_beta   90.00
_cell.angle_gamma   90.00
#
_symmetry.space_group_name_H-M   'P 1'
#
loop_
_entity.id
_entity.type
_entity.pdbx_description
1 polymer ?
#
loop_
_entity_poly.entity_id
_entity_poly.type
_entity_poly.pdbx_seq_one_letter_code
_entity_poly.pdbx_strand_id
1 'polypeptide(L)'
;GSIEFVHLGCLRYWIRGRLNLTDGASGGSYFYRPLACELCKATYPTYVHMAQDRVPLVEVPRTTPPFIVLENLVRDSQQHATRGLHVISLAEKVLKLGRGHDSDVRIADVSISRCHAMIRYSQGNFVLQDNDSKFGTLVAMKKPRQL
;
A
#
# COMPACT_ATOMS: atom_id res chain seq x y z
N GLY A 1 11.72 12.03 33.79
CA GLY A 1 11.98 12.63 32.48
C GLY A 1 10.74 12.50 31.64
N SER A 2 10.18 13.62 31.19
CA SER A 2 9.06 13.67 30.24
C SER A 2 9.53 13.22 28.86
N ILE A 3 8.74 12.40 28.15
CA ILE A 3 8.97 11.99 26.75
C ILE A 3 8.50 13.12 25.79
N GLU A 4 8.60 14.37 26.21
CA GLU A 4 8.08 15.52 25.46
C GLU A 4 8.91 15.82 24.19
N PHE A 5 10.19 15.42 24.17
CA PHE A 5 11.09 15.62 23.05
C PHE A 5 11.66 14.30 22.55
N VAL A 6 11.60 14.09 21.23
CA VAL A 6 12.26 12.98 20.53
C VAL A 6 13.03 13.54 19.34
N HIS A 7 14.26 13.08 19.12
CA HIS A 7 15.01 13.45 17.92
C HIS A 7 14.28 12.94 16.67
N LEU A 8 14.13 13.79 15.65
CA LEU A 8 13.48 13.42 14.40
C LEU A 8 14.14 12.20 13.73
N GLY A 9 15.47 12.07 13.84
CA GLY A 9 16.21 10.91 13.35
C GLY A 9 15.79 9.60 14.03
N CYS A 10 15.63 9.61 15.35
CA CYS A 10 15.17 8.44 16.11
C CYS A 10 13.73 8.07 15.75
N LEU A 11 12.85 9.07 15.61
CA LEU A 11 11.47 8.84 15.20
C LEU A 11 11.40 8.26 13.77
N ARG A 12 12.18 8.81 12.83
CA ARG A 12 12.31 8.29 11.46
C ARG A 12 12.77 6.85 11.42
N TYR A 13 13.82 6.52 12.17
CA TYR A 13 14.36 5.16 12.25
C TYR A 13 13.30 4.17 12.76
N TRP A 14 12.60 4.54 13.84
CA TRP A 14 11.52 3.73 14.40
C TRP A 14 10.37 3.53 13.40
N ILE A 15 9.90 4.59 12.74
CA ILE A 15 8.83 4.51 11.74
C ILE A 15 9.25 3.62 10.56
N ARG A 16 10.47 3.77 10.02
CA ARG A 16 10.98 2.94 8.92
C ARG A 16 10.97 1.45 9.29
N GLY A 17 11.41 1.11 10.50
CA GLY A 17 11.35 -0.25 11.02
C GLY A 17 9.91 -0.79 11.14
N ARG A 18 8.95 0.06 11.51
CA ARG A 18 7.52 -0.32 11.60
C ARG A 18 6.80 -0.45 10.26
N LEU A 19 7.28 0.25 9.23
CA LEU A 19 6.70 0.23 7.89
C LEU A 19 7.33 -0.82 6.98
N ASN A 20 8.42 -1.48 7.40
CA ASN A 20 9.19 -2.40 6.57
C ASN A 20 9.55 -1.79 5.20
N LEU A 21 9.82 -0.47 5.18
CA LEU A 21 10.32 0.20 3.98
C LEU A 21 11.77 -0.25 3.81
N THR A 22 11.98 -1.32 3.06
CA THR A 22 13.33 -1.77 2.72
C THR A 22 13.92 -0.80 1.71
N ASP A 23 15.10 -0.27 2.04
CA ASP A 23 15.96 0.37 1.06
C ASP A 23 16.42 -0.72 0.07
N GLY A 24 15.73 -0.84 -1.08
CA GLY A 24 16.15 -1.74 -2.15
C GLY A 24 15.27 -2.96 -2.43
N ALA A 25 13.97 -2.97 -2.08
CA ALA A 25 13.05 -3.91 -2.72
C ALA A 25 13.07 -3.68 -4.24
N SER A 26 13.60 -4.64 -5.00
CA SER A 26 13.70 -4.62 -6.46
C SER A 26 12.43 -4.05 -7.10
N GLY A 27 12.58 -2.95 -7.85
CA GLY A 27 11.48 -2.30 -8.58
C GLY A 27 10.62 -1.31 -7.78
N GLY A 28 10.92 -1.03 -6.51
CA GLY A 28 10.29 0.08 -5.78
C GLY A 28 8.84 -0.15 -5.35
N SER A 29 8.44 -1.41 -5.15
CA SER A 29 7.11 -1.74 -4.58
C SER A 29 7.17 -1.78 -3.05
N TYR A 30 6.20 -1.18 -2.36
CA TYR A 30 6.13 -1.15 -0.90
C TYR A 30 4.69 -1.06 -0.39
N PHE A 31 4.49 -1.40 0.89
CA PHE A 31 3.23 -1.21 1.59
C PHE A 31 3.36 -0.04 2.57
N TYR A 32 2.49 0.95 2.44
CA TYR A 32 2.46 2.11 3.31
C TYR A 32 1.21 2.12 4.17
N ARG A 33 1.35 2.38 5.47
CA ARG A 33 0.22 2.61 6.35
C ARG A 33 0.51 3.79 7.28
N PRO A 34 -0.46 4.68 7.56
CA PRO A 34 -0.30 5.65 8.63
C PRO A 34 -0.02 4.94 9.96
N LEU A 35 0.98 5.41 10.70
CA LEU A 35 1.26 4.89 12.04
C LEU A 35 0.63 5.79 13.09
N ALA A 36 0.19 5.17 14.19
CA ALA A 36 -0.26 5.85 15.39
C ALA A 36 0.84 5.80 16.46
N CYS A 37 0.92 6.86 17.26
CA CYS A 37 1.78 6.92 18.44
C CYS A 37 1.39 5.82 19.43
N GLU A 38 2.36 5.09 19.97
CA GLU A 38 2.08 3.98 20.90
C GLU A 38 1.55 4.45 22.25
N LEU A 39 1.91 5.66 22.65
CA LEU A 39 1.54 6.26 23.93
C LEU A 39 0.15 6.90 23.87
N CYS A 40 -0.06 7.84 22.93
CA CYS A 40 -1.29 8.64 22.87
C CYS A 40 -2.27 8.19 21.78
N LYS A 41 -1.90 7.22 20.94
CA LYS A 41 -2.71 6.71 19.82
C LYS A 41 -3.02 7.72 18.71
N ALA A 42 -2.51 8.96 18.80
CA ALA A 42 -2.64 9.95 17.73
C ALA A 42 -1.92 9.48 16.46
N THR A 43 -2.52 9.72 15.29
CA THR A 43 -1.88 9.43 14.00
C THR A 43 -0.73 10.40 13.78
N TYR A 44 0.43 9.87 13.40
CA TYR A 44 1.57 10.72 13.09
C TYR A 44 1.31 11.58 11.85
N PRO A 45 1.68 12.86 11.87
CA PRO A 45 1.51 13.73 10.71
C PRO A 45 2.49 13.32 9.60
N THR A 46 2.09 13.51 8.34
CA THR A 46 2.97 13.23 7.19
C THR A 46 4.17 14.17 7.13
N TYR A 47 4.03 15.37 7.70
CA TYR A 47 5.07 16.40 7.74
C TYR A 47 5.23 16.94 9.14
N VAL A 48 6.46 17.29 9.50
CA VAL A 48 6.80 17.96 10.75
C VAL A 48 7.53 19.27 10.45
N HIS A 49 7.39 20.23 11.35
CA HIS A 49 8.11 21.49 11.26
C HIS A 49 9.44 21.36 12.00
N MET A 50 10.55 21.65 11.30
CA MET A 50 11.88 21.76 11.88
C MET A 50 12.39 23.18 11.67
N ALA A 51 12.54 23.92 12.77
CA ALA A 51 12.86 25.35 12.74
C ALA A 51 11.88 26.15 11.86
N GLN A 52 12.21 26.38 10.59
CA GLN A 52 11.42 27.15 9.62
C GLN A 52 10.90 26.32 8.44
N ASP A 53 11.35 25.06 8.29
CA ASP A 53 11.01 24.23 7.15
C ASP A 53 10.01 23.12 7.51
N ARG A 54 9.11 22.84 6.58
CA ARG A 54 8.18 21.70 6.66
C ARG A 54 8.81 20.51 5.95
N VAL A 55 9.22 19.50 6.70
CA VAL A 55 9.91 18.31 6.18
C VAL A 55 9.01 17.07 6.31
N PRO A 56 9.11 16.10 5.39
CA PRO A 56 8.37 14.85 5.53
C PRO A 56 8.83 14.11 6.79
N LEU A 57 7.87 13.54 7.53
CA LEU A 57 8.18 12.76 8.72
C LEU A 57 8.98 11.52 8.34
N VAL A 58 8.56 10.80 7.29
CA VAL A 58 9.31 9.71 6.67
C VAL A 58 9.30 9.84 5.16
N GLU A 59 10.47 9.65 4.57
CA GLU A 59 10.61 9.50 3.12
C GLU A 59 10.20 8.10 2.69
N VAL A 60 9.28 8.03 1.73
CA VAL A 60 8.87 6.76 1.11
C VAL A 60 9.81 6.41 -0.05
N PRO A 61 10.05 5.11 -0.33
CA PRO A 61 10.89 4.69 -1.44
C PRO A 61 10.37 5.22 -2.78
N ARG A 62 11.28 5.50 -3.71
CA ARG A 62 10.89 5.84 -5.09
C ARG A 62 10.42 4.58 -5.82
N THR A 63 9.26 4.66 -6.47
CA THR A 63 8.70 3.58 -7.28
C THR A 63 8.94 3.81 -8.76
N THR A 64 9.48 2.81 -9.45
CA THR A 64 9.74 2.87 -10.89
C THR A 64 8.43 2.81 -11.67
N PRO A 65 8.15 3.75 -12.60
CA PRO A 65 6.98 3.68 -13.47
C PRO A 65 7.13 2.58 -14.53
N PRO A 66 6.02 2.04 -15.05
CA PRO A 66 4.62 2.24 -14.64
C PRO A 66 4.34 1.60 -13.28
N PHE A 67 3.54 2.27 -12.44
CA PHE A 67 3.15 1.73 -11.14
C PHE A 67 1.68 2.01 -10.85
N ILE A 68 1.12 1.24 -9.92
CA ILE A 68 -0.23 1.46 -9.40
C ILE A 68 -0.20 1.60 -7.88
N VAL A 69 -1.23 2.27 -7.36
CA VAL A 69 -1.50 2.37 -5.93
C VAL A 69 -2.85 1.74 -5.66
N LEU A 70 -2.89 0.72 -4.81
CA LEU A 70 -4.11 0.02 -4.42
C LEU A 70 -4.39 0.23 -2.93
N GLU A 71 -5.63 0.57 -2.60
CA GLU A 71 -6.13 0.63 -1.23
C GLU A 71 -7.10 -0.52 -1.00
N ASN A 72 -7.02 -1.16 0.17
CA ASN A 72 -8.00 -2.16 0.58
C ASN A 72 -9.19 -1.48 1.30
N LEU A 73 -10.36 -1.49 0.66
CA LEU A 73 -11.59 -0.94 1.19
C LEU A 73 -12.33 -2.00 2.03
N VAL A 74 -11.81 -2.30 3.21
CA VAL A 74 -12.54 -3.15 4.18
C VAL A 74 -13.69 -2.35 4.77
N ARG A 75 -14.92 -2.85 4.61
CA ARG A 75 -16.16 -2.24 5.17
C ARG A 75 -16.40 -2.58 6.63
N ASP A 76 -15.61 -3.48 7.20
CA ASP A 76 -15.78 -3.95 8.57
C ASP A 76 -15.16 -2.97 9.59
N SER A 77 -15.99 -2.49 10.51
CA SER A 77 -15.66 -1.45 11.50
C SER A 77 -14.58 -1.91 12.51
N GLN A 78 -14.39 -3.22 12.65
CA GLN A 78 -13.37 -3.83 13.52
C GLN A 78 -11.96 -3.84 12.90
N GLN A 79 -11.82 -3.60 11.58
CA GLN A 79 -10.52 -3.66 10.87
C GLN A 79 -10.01 -2.29 10.39
N HIS A 80 -10.48 -1.18 10.96
CA HIS A 80 -10.01 0.17 10.57
C HIS A 80 -8.49 0.39 10.68
N ALA A 81 -7.76 -0.48 11.38
CA ALA A 81 -6.30 -0.43 11.50
C ALA A 81 -5.52 -0.92 10.24
N THR A 82 -6.19 -1.45 9.21
CA THR A 82 -5.55 -2.05 8.02
C THR A 82 -5.74 -1.25 6.72
N ARG A 83 -6.17 0.02 6.79
CA ARG A 83 -6.17 0.93 5.63
C ARG A 83 -4.75 1.34 5.25
N GLY A 84 -4.05 0.43 4.58
CA GLY A 84 -2.77 0.70 3.95
C GLY A 84 -2.88 0.75 2.43
N LEU A 85 -1.85 1.34 1.83
CA LEU A 85 -1.67 1.52 0.41
C LEU A 85 -0.58 0.55 -0.06
N HIS A 86 -0.93 -0.28 -1.04
CA HIS A 86 0.04 -1.06 -1.79
C HIS A 86 0.52 -0.22 -2.97
N VAL A 87 1.78 0.18 -2.97
CA VAL A 87 2.43 0.87 -4.09
C VAL A 87 3.25 -0.16 -4.83
N ILE A 88 2.92 -0.45 -6.10
CA ILE A 88 3.51 -1.57 -6.82
C ILE A 88 3.93 -1.13 -8.22
N SER A 89 5.21 -1.34 -8.54
CA SER A 89 5.72 -1.17 -9.89
C SER A 89 5.38 -2.38 -10.77
N LEU A 90 4.96 -2.10 -11.99
CA LEU A 90 4.72 -3.05 -13.06
C LEU A 90 5.73 -2.90 -14.20
N ALA A 91 6.88 -2.25 -13.96
CA ALA A 91 7.92 -2.06 -14.98
C ALA A 91 8.50 -3.38 -15.49
N GLU A 92 8.67 -4.37 -14.60
CA GLU A 92 9.34 -5.63 -14.90
C GLU A 92 8.50 -6.87 -14.54
N LYS A 93 7.28 -6.68 -14.02
CA LYS A 93 6.44 -7.79 -13.57
C LYS A 93 4.94 -7.55 -13.73
N VAL A 94 4.20 -8.65 -13.76
CA VAL A 94 2.74 -8.66 -13.64
C VAL A 94 2.38 -8.71 -12.17
N LEU A 95 1.38 -7.93 -11.77
CA LEU A 95 0.84 -7.94 -10.42
C LEU A 95 -0.17 -9.08 -10.25
N LYS A 96 -0.01 -9.91 -9.21
CA LYS A 96 -0.97 -10.96 -8.83
C LYS A 96 -1.80 -10.56 -7.60
N LEU A 97 -3.11 -10.74 -7.71
CA LEU A 97 -4.09 -10.53 -6.65
C LEU A 97 -4.70 -11.89 -6.26
N GLY A 98 -4.78 -12.20 -4.97
CA GLY A 98 -5.37 -13.45 -4.52
C GLY A 98 -5.15 -13.73 -3.03
N ARG A 99 -5.69 -14.84 -2.52
CA ARG A 99 -5.48 -15.25 -1.11
C ARG A 99 -4.19 -16.03 -0.88
N GLY A 100 -3.54 -16.46 -1.97
CA GLY A 100 -2.31 -17.25 -1.93
C GLY A 100 -1.16 -16.45 -1.32
N HIS A 101 -0.23 -17.15 -0.70
CA HIS A 101 1.01 -16.57 -0.17
C HIS A 101 1.95 -16.01 -1.25
N ASP A 102 1.75 -16.43 -2.49
CA ASP A 102 2.50 -16.10 -3.69
C ASP A 102 1.89 -14.92 -4.47
N SER A 103 0.80 -14.34 -3.94
CA SER A 103 0.19 -13.12 -4.48
C SER A 103 0.93 -11.88 -3.99
N ASP A 104 1.18 -10.92 -4.87
CA ASP A 104 1.80 -9.64 -4.53
C ASP A 104 0.89 -8.80 -3.61
N VAL A 105 -0.42 -8.80 -3.89
CA VAL A 105 -1.44 -8.29 -2.95
C VAL A 105 -2.27 -9.45 -2.46
N ARG A 106 -2.07 -9.78 -1.18
CA ARG A 106 -2.78 -10.87 -0.52
C ARG A 106 -4.09 -10.40 0.09
N ILE A 107 -5.19 -11.02 -0.33
CA ILE A 107 -6.53 -10.80 0.22
C ILE A 107 -6.94 -12.07 0.95
N ALA A 108 -6.81 -12.07 2.28
CA ALA A 108 -6.99 -13.25 3.13
C ALA A 108 -8.48 -13.58 3.39
N ASP A 109 -9.23 -13.82 2.32
CA ASP A 109 -10.65 -14.18 2.38
C ASP A 109 -10.89 -15.52 1.67
N VAL A 110 -11.75 -16.36 2.23
CA VAL A 110 -12.06 -17.71 1.72
C VAL A 110 -12.79 -17.68 0.37
N SER A 111 -13.52 -16.61 0.08
CA SER A 111 -14.16 -16.39 -1.21
C SER A 111 -13.14 -16.08 -2.32
N ILE A 112 -11.94 -15.61 -1.99
CA ILE A 112 -10.93 -15.25 -2.99
C ILE A 112 -10.12 -16.48 -3.41
N SER A 113 -9.84 -16.62 -4.71
CA SER A 113 -9.00 -17.69 -5.26
C SER A 113 -7.54 -17.47 -4.84
N ARG A 114 -6.72 -18.54 -4.83
CA ARG A 114 -5.28 -18.42 -4.49
C ARG A 114 -4.57 -17.42 -5.41
N CYS A 115 -4.80 -17.54 -6.72
CA CYS A 115 -4.49 -16.54 -7.74
C CYS A 115 -5.83 -16.18 -8.41
N HIS A 116 -6.37 -15.00 -8.08
CA HIS A 116 -7.73 -14.61 -8.43
C HIS A 116 -7.77 -13.70 -9.65
N ALA A 117 -6.90 -12.70 -9.69
CA ALA A 117 -6.79 -11.79 -10.82
C ALA A 117 -5.35 -11.30 -10.98
N MET A 118 -5.05 -10.78 -12.16
CA MET A 118 -3.74 -10.24 -12.50
C MET A 118 -3.89 -8.87 -13.13
N ILE A 119 -3.00 -7.94 -12.79
CA ILE A 119 -2.89 -6.64 -13.44
C ILE A 119 -1.56 -6.57 -14.18
N ARG A 120 -1.60 -6.29 -15.48
CA ARG A 120 -0.40 -6.07 -16.30
C ARG A 120 -0.43 -4.68 -16.93
N TYR A 121 0.74 -4.11 -17.17
CA TYR A 121 0.88 -2.95 -18.03
C TYR A 121 1.24 -3.40 -19.44
N SER A 122 0.48 -2.97 -20.45
CA SER A 122 0.73 -3.29 -21.86
C SER A 122 0.21 -2.19 -22.75
N GLN A 123 1.00 -1.81 -23.76
CA GLN A 123 0.63 -0.79 -24.76
C GLN A 123 0.10 0.52 -24.13
N GLY A 124 0.77 1.03 -23.10
CA GLY A 124 0.35 2.27 -22.44
C GLY A 124 -0.77 2.12 -21.42
N ASN A 125 -1.38 0.93 -21.29
CA ASN A 125 -2.60 0.70 -20.52
C ASN A 125 -2.40 -0.32 -19.39
N PHE A 126 -3.14 -0.15 -18.30
CA PHE A 126 -3.28 -1.17 -17.26
C PHE A 126 -4.45 -2.09 -17.60
N VAL A 127 -4.19 -3.39 -17.62
CA VAL A 127 -5.17 -4.42 -17.95
C VAL A 127 -5.37 -5.31 -16.74
N LEU A 128 -6.59 -5.33 -16.21
CA LEU A 128 -7.04 -6.29 -15.20
C LEU A 128 -7.61 -7.52 -15.91
N GLN A 129 -7.15 -8.70 -15.52
CA GLN A 129 -7.59 -9.98 -16.05
C GLN A 129 -8.00 -10.89 -14.89
N ASP A 130 -9.24 -11.38 -14.91
CA ASP A 130 -9.69 -12.45 -14.03
C ASP A 130 -8.96 -13.76 -14.41
N ASN A 131 -8.58 -14.55 -13.41
CA ASN A 131 -7.85 -15.79 -13.60
C ASN A 131 -8.72 -17.02 -13.28
N ASP A 132 -9.83 -17.15 -14.02
CA ASP A 132 -10.85 -18.21 -13.86
C ASP A 132 -11.25 -18.37 -12.39
N SER A 133 -11.57 -17.24 -11.77
CA SER A 133 -11.77 -17.18 -10.34
C SER A 133 -13.15 -17.69 -9.93
N LYS A 134 -13.26 -18.28 -8.73
CA LYS A 134 -14.49 -18.97 -8.29
C LYS A 134 -15.74 -18.08 -8.31
N PHE A 135 -15.58 -16.78 -8.05
CA PHE A 135 -16.69 -15.83 -7.95
C PHE A 135 -16.57 -14.65 -8.92
N GLY A 136 -15.57 -14.68 -9.81
CA GLY A 136 -15.31 -13.62 -10.77
C GLY A 136 -14.73 -12.33 -10.16
N THR A 137 -14.23 -11.48 -11.05
CA THR A 137 -13.70 -10.15 -10.73
C THR A 137 -14.60 -9.08 -11.33
N LEU A 138 -15.03 -8.11 -10.50
CA LEU A 138 -15.91 -7.01 -10.92
C LEU A 138 -15.18 -5.67 -10.85
N VAL A 139 -15.42 -4.82 -11.85
CA VAL A 139 -14.90 -3.44 -11.90
C VAL A 139 -16.05 -2.47 -11.67
N ALA A 140 -15.94 -1.64 -10.63
CA ALA A 140 -16.90 -0.59 -10.35
C ALA A 140 -16.82 0.51 -11.42
N MET A 141 -17.91 0.73 -12.14
CA MET A 141 -17.99 1.74 -13.20
C MET A 141 -18.43 3.08 -12.61
N LYS A 142 -17.66 4.16 -12.85
CA LYS A 142 -18.05 5.52 -12.44
C LYS A 142 -19.19 6.09 -13.30
N LYS A 143 -19.30 5.63 -14.55
CA LYS A 143 -20.35 6.01 -15.51
C LYS A 143 -20.74 4.77 -16.32
N PRO A 144 -22.01 4.63 -16.75
CA PRO A 144 -22.41 3.55 -17.64
C PRO A 144 -21.56 3.57 -18.92
N ARG A 145 -21.07 2.41 -19.35
CA ARG A 145 -20.50 2.26 -20.69
C ARG A 145 -21.66 1.98 -21.64
N GLN A 146 -21.74 2.72 -22.75
CA GLN A 146 -22.55 2.29 -23.88
C GLN A 146 -21.87 1.06 -24.50
N LEU A 147 -22.65 -0.01 -24.67
CA LEU A 147 -22.24 -1.27 -25.29
C LEU A 147 -22.38 -1.18 -26.80
#